data_AF-A0A978TQJ4-F1
#
_entry.id   AF-A0A978TQJ4-F1
#
_cell.length_a   1.000
_cell.length_b   1.000
_cell.length_c   1.000
_cell.angle_alpha   90.00
_cell.angle_beta   90.00
_cell.angle_gamma   90.00
#
_symmetry.space_group_name_H-M   'P 1'
#
loop_
_entity.id
_entity.type
_entity.pdbx_description
1 polymer ?
#
loop_
_entity_poly.entity_id
_entity_poly.type
_entity_poly.pdbx_seq_one_letter_code
_entity_poly.pdbx_strand_id
1 'polypeptide(L)'
;PGAEPGYDFIPLLTVGREVPEIQGSIGNFSATGRTFAMTGIPDGMGLYETPTYNYLFLNHEFGDTVISDISSTIPGQIQGARVSLFVFDKNMNIVGGKNLIQTATDTTGTFTLDTTSGNYVNAATGATLNFSRFCSGYLAASGFVDANGNEVPIYFAPEETTNIDGSSKSRGWAVTPDGNALALDGLGRYAKEQVYSASQYRATNSDKTVLFGLEDFGDGELYMYVGNQTEADPNGFQSGQLYALKVTGHDWETLPEDAAQAATWTAIPQDAALDPTGLALNTFVNTPGNTTNFRRLEDMHEDPNNPGTFYFVTTGRTEKVGSLTERAATPAEADNPYGKLYRLTLNPTDPTAAPSIELVQTGGLGSGVSYDNVTVDTNGNVLLQEDETAFGGDVMTAEGRDGQIWSYNIATDTILPIGRINEEAEGSQYNSPAAGEWESSGIIEFLGLGANKNNYLFNVQAHTLKDETLLNGRHVEGGQILAAIWRGDDVLTGSGGQAVFGNQGDDELISGGTGSNVLYGGKDDDTLTGLVNDVLLGEKGDDVLIAGSGGNNTLAGGEGGDRFVIAGLPATPHVIADFESGEIIAFQGVSGVADFASLSITQSGADALIATGSTNLVRLTGVQAATLTSGSFEFS
;
A
#
# COMPACT_ATOMS: atom_id res chain seq x y z
N PRO A 1 12.10 0.66 14.50
CA PRO A 1 11.03 1.61 14.88
C PRO A 1 10.96 1.85 16.40
N GLY A 2 11.00 3.13 16.82
CA GLY A 2 10.60 3.56 18.16
C GLY A 2 9.07 3.64 18.15
N ALA A 3 8.40 3.11 19.17
CA ALA A 3 6.94 3.09 19.19
C ALA A 3 6.39 4.52 19.34
N GLU A 4 5.93 5.13 18.25
CA GLU A 4 5.06 6.30 18.31
C GLU A 4 3.67 5.85 18.78
N PRO A 5 2.94 6.68 19.56
CA PRO A 5 1.62 6.32 20.06
C PRO A 5 0.65 6.10 18.89
N GLY A 6 0.15 4.87 18.74
CA GLY A 6 -0.89 4.51 17.76
C GLY A 6 -0.57 3.30 16.89
N TYR A 7 0.69 2.89 16.75
CA TYR A 7 1.08 1.79 15.85
C TYR A 7 1.97 0.71 16.48
N ASP A 8 1.69 -0.53 16.10
CA ASP A 8 2.55 -1.72 16.21
C ASP A 8 3.35 -1.88 14.92
N PHE A 9 4.67 -2.01 15.00
CA PHE A 9 5.51 -2.26 13.81
C PHE A 9 6.01 -3.70 13.81
N ILE A 10 5.57 -4.48 12.82
CA ILE A 10 5.85 -5.91 12.73
C ILE A 10 6.78 -6.16 11.54
N PRO A 11 8.03 -6.62 11.76
CA PRO A 11 8.92 -7.02 10.68
C PRO A 11 8.43 -8.33 10.05
N LEU A 12 8.21 -8.32 8.74
CA LEU A 12 7.69 -9.48 7.99
C LEU A 12 8.81 -10.27 7.31
N LEU A 13 9.70 -9.56 6.63
CA LEU A 13 10.83 -10.14 5.89
C LEU A 13 12.03 -9.20 5.95
N THR A 14 13.23 -9.78 6.00
CA THR A 14 14.49 -9.03 6.05
C THR A 14 15.38 -9.56 4.95
N VAL A 15 16.20 -8.67 4.39
CA VAL A 15 17.22 -9.04 3.41
C VAL A 15 18.10 -10.18 3.93
N GLY A 16 18.48 -11.10 3.04
CA GLY A 16 19.24 -12.30 3.37
C GLY A 16 18.43 -13.44 3.98
N ARG A 17 17.19 -13.21 4.44
CA ARG A 17 16.31 -14.29 4.88
C ARG A 17 15.89 -15.13 3.68
N GLU A 18 16.23 -16.42 3.74
CA GLU A 18 15.78 -17.41 2.77
C GLU A 18 14.36 -17.90 3.07
N VAL A 19 13.54 -17.96 2.02
CA VAL A 19 12.18 -18.48 2.04
C VAL A 19 12.04 -19.61 1.01
N PRO A 20 11.01 -20.47 1.09
CA PRO A 20 10.76 -21.45 0.04
C PRO A 20 10.63 -20.75 -1.32
N GLU A 21 11.40 -21.19 -2.31
CA GLU A 21 11.23 -20.73 -3.68
C GLU A 21 9.95 -21.35 -4.24
N ILE A 22 9.11 -20.51 -4.84
CA ILE A 22 7.85 -20.95 -5.45
C ILE A 22 7.91 -20.86 -6.99
N GLN A 23 7.10 -21.70 -7.63
CA GLN A 23 6.82 -21.65 -9.06
C GLN A 23 5.31 -21.63 -9.29
N GLY A 24 4.87 -21.14 -10.45
CA GLY A 24 3.46 -20.96 -10.81
C GLY A 24 2.99 -19.52 -10.69
N SER A 25 1.68 -19.33 -10.62
CA SER A 25 1.00 -18.04 -10.67
C SER A 25 0.16 -17.79 -9.42
N ILE A 26 -0.45 -16.60 -9.33
CA ILE A 26 -1.42 -16.26 -8.29
C ILE A 26 -2.53 -17.33 -8.25
N GLY A 27 -2.89 -17.76 -7.04
CA GLY A 27 -3.90 -18.79 -6.79
C GLY A 27 -3.46 -20.25 -7.08
N ASN A 28 -2.35 -20.47 -7.78
CA ASN A 28 -1.87 -21.82 -8.12
C ASN A 28 -0.33 -21.86 -8.18
N PHE A 29 0.30 -22.06 -7.03
CA PHE A 29 1.74 -22.17 -6.90
C PHE A 29 2.15 -23.42 -6.11
N SER A 30 3.43 -23.80 -6.25
CA SER A 30 4.04 -24.90 -5.50
C SER A 30 5.48 -24.56 -5.14
N ALA A 31 5.99 -25.15 -4.05
CA ALA A 31 7.40 -25.05 -3.72
C ALA A 31 8.25 -25.86 -4.71
N THR A 32 9.38 -25.31 -5.13
CA THR A 32 10.33 -25.99 -6.03
C THR A 32 11.27 -26.95 -5.29
N GLY A 33 11.29 -26.88 -3.95
CA GLY A 33 12.29 -27.54 -3.09
C GLY A 33 13.61 -26.76 -2.95
N ARG A 34 13.68 -25.57 -3.56
CA ARG A 34 14.78 -24.61 -3.48
C ARG A 34 14.41 -23.46 -2.54
N THR A 35 15.35 -22.56 -2.26
CA THR A 35 15.11 -21.33 -1.50
C THR A 35 15.32 -20.09 -2.37
N PHE A 36 14.73 -18.99 -1.93
CA PHE A 36 14.82 -17.66 -2.52
C PHE A 36 15.10 -16.64 -1.43
N ALA A 37 15.98 -15.67 -1.68
CA ALA A 37 16.34 -14.63 -0.72
C ALA A 37 15.87 -13.24 -1.16
N MET A 38 15.41 -12.44 -0.20
CA MET A 38 15.28 -10.99 -0.39
C MET A 38 16.69 -10.38 -0.43
N THR A 39 16.97 -9.54 -1.42
CA THR A 39 18.36 -9.22 -1.82
C THR A 39 18.82 -7.79 -1.54
N GLY A 40 17.95 -6.94 -0.99
CA GLY A 40 18.26 -5.56 -0.57
C GLY A 40 17.73 -4.48 -1.48
N ILE A 41 17.94 -3.23 -1.06
CA ILE A 41 17.38 -1.99 -1.63
C ILE A 41 15.90 -2.18 -2.05
N PRO A 42 15.03 -2.65 -1.11
CA PRO A 42 13.61 -2.75 -1.39
C PRO A 42 13.03 -1.37 -1.63
N ASP A 43 12.10 -1.23 -2.56
CA ASP A 43 11.55 0.08 -2.91
C ASP A 43 10.05 -0.05 -3.24
N GLY A 44 9.57 0.47 -4.36
CA GLY A 44 8.19 0.35 -4.83
C GLY A 44 7.54 -1.01 -4.56
N MET A 45 6.30 -0.97 -4.05
CA MET A 45 5.54 -2.16 -3.68
C MET A 45 4.14 -2.18 -4.26
N GLY A 46 3.56 -3.38 -4.31
CA GLY A 46 2.16 -3.56 -4.62
C GLY A 46 1.59 -4.81 -3.98
N LEU A 47 0.40 -4.74 -3.41
CA LEU A 47 -0.26 -5.87 -2.74
C LEU A 47 -1.49 -6.33 -3.51
N TYR A 48 -1.51 -7.61 -3.89
CA TYR A 48 -2.70 -8.26 -4.42
C TYR A 48 -3.26 -9.26 -3.41
N GLU A 49 -4.49 -9.03 -2.94
CA GLU A 49 -5.14 -9.87 -1.95
C GLU A 49 -6.14 -10.84 -2.60
N THR A 50 -6.04 -12.11 -2.23
CA THR A 50 -7.03 -13.15 -2.58
C THR A 50 -7.68 -13.69 -1.31
N PRO A 51 -8.74 -14.52 -1.35
CA PRO A 51 -9.29 -15.13 -0.14
C PRO A 51 -8.29 -15.98 0.66
N THR A 52 -7.23 -16.49 0.01
CA THR A 52 -6.31 -17.47 0.62
C THR A 52 -4.95 -16.87 0.99
N TYR A 53 -4.43 -15.97 0.16
CA TYR A 53 -3.07 -15.44 0.28
C TYR A 53 -2.99 -13.95 -0.10
N ASN A 54 -1.94 -13.32 0.39
CA ASN A 54 -1.52 -11.97 0.04
C ASN A 54 -0.25 -12.07 -0.82
N TYR A 55 -0.26 -11.41 -1.99
CA TYR A 55 0.83 -11.44 -2.96
C TYR A 55 1.48 -10.06 -3.03
N LEU A 56 2.69 -9.95 -2.51
CA LEU A 56 3.45 -8.72 -2.48
C LEU A 56 4.45 -8.69 -3.62
N PHE A 57 4.30 -7.70 -4.50
CA PHE A 57 5.24 -7.31 -5.53
C PHE A 57 6.20 -6.31 -4.91
N LEU A 58 7.50 -6.49 -5.15
CA LEU A 58 8.55 -5.67 -4.55
C LEU A 58 9.63 -5.37 -5.58
N ASN A 59 9.89 -4.08 -5.80
CA ASN A 59 11.04 -3.62 -6.54
C ASN A 59 12.33 -3.77 -5.73
N HIS A 60 13.42 -3.93 -6.47
CA HIS A 60 14.78 -3.83 -5.96
C HIS A 60 15.54 -2.83 -6.82
N GLU A 61 15.94 -1.69 -6.24
CA GLU A 61 16.39 -0.50 -6.95
C GLU A 61 17.87 -0.58 -7.42
N PHE A 62 18.26 -1.70 -8.01
CA PHE A 62 19.66 -1.93 -8.38
C PHE A 62 20.03 -1.32 -9.72
N GLY A 63 21.23 -0.75 -9.81
CA GLY A 63 21.83 -0.41 -11.10
C GLY A 63 22.03 -1.65 -12.00
N ASP A 64 21.96 -1.47 -13.32
CA ASP A 64 22.03 -2.51 -14.36
C ASP A 64 23.31 -3.38 -14.40
N THR A 65 24.34 -3.02 -13.63
CA THR A 65 25.60 -3.74 -13.48
C THR A 65 25.74 -4.49 -12.16
N VAL A 66 24.83 -4.27 -11.22
CA VAL A 66 24.83 -4.92 -9.91
C VAL A 66 24.46 -6.38 -10.08
N ILE A 67 25.18 -7.28 -9.43
CA ILE A 67 24.93 -8.72 -9.46
C ILE A 67 24.53 -9.17 -8.06
N SER A 68 23.37 -9.79 -7.96
CA SER A 68 22.82 -10.35 -6.73
C SER A 68 22.62 -11.87 -6.86
N ASP A 69 22.76 -12.58 -5.75
CA ASP A 69 22.42 -14.00 -5.71
C ASP A 69 20.88 -14.18 -5.66
N ILE A 70 20.41 -15.32 -6.19
CA ILE A 70 19.01 -15.74 -6.03
C ILE A 70 18.77 -16.28 -4.61
N SER A 71 19.76 -17.03 -4.11
CA SER A 71 19.78 -17.66 -2.80
C SER A 71 21.23 -17.97 -2.42
N SER A 72 21.53 -18.03 -1.13
CA SER A 72 22.86 -18.37 -0.61
C SER A 72 23.19 -19.85 -0.78
N THR A 73 22.16 -20.69 -0.88
CA THR A 73 22.30 -22.15 -0.94
C THR A 73 22.22 -22.71 -2.36
N ILE A 74 21.90 -21.87 -3.35
CA ILE A 74 21.62 -22.32 -4.73
C ILE A 74 22.38 -21.46 -5.73
N PRO A 75 23.22 -22.08 -6.59
CA PRO A 75 23.91 -21.36 -7.64
C PRO A 75 22.93 -20.68 -8.60
N GLY A 76 23.05 -19.36 -8.73
CA GLY A 76 22.27 -18.57 -9.66
C GLY A 76 22.34 -17.10 -9.29
N GLN A 77 22.52 -16.24 -10.28
CA GLN A 77 22.65 -14.81 -10.10
C GLN A 77 21.65 -14.09 -10.99
N ILE A 78 21.35 -12.83 -10.64
CA ILE A 78 20.60 -11.90 -11.47
C ILE A 78 21.39 -10.60 -11.51
N GLN A 79 21.56 -10.06 -12.70
CA GLN A 79 22.21 -8.78 -12.93
C GLN A 79 21.14 -7.69 -13.18
N GLY A 80 21.28 -6.56 -12.48
CA GLY A 80 20.37 -5.43 -12.55
C GLY A 80 19.23 -5.48 -11.54
N ALA A 81 18.34 -4.48 -11.63
CA ALA A 81 17.11 -4.39 -10.87
C ALA A 81 16.21 -5.60 -11.12
N ARG A 82 15.35 -5.91 -10.14
CA ARG A 82 14.41 -7.03 -10.26
C ARG A 82 13.13 -6.78 -9.49
N VAL A 83 12.05 -7.41 -9.92
CA VAL A 83 10.81 -7.49 -9.16
C VAL A 83 10.73 -8.86 -8.49
N SER A 84 10.61 -8.88 -7.17
CA SER A 84 10.32 -10.09 -6.41
C SER A 84 8.82 -10.21 -6.18
N LEU A 85 8.31 -11.45 -6.18
CA LEU A 85 6.97 -11.77 -5.71
C LEU A 85 7.09 -12.60 -4.43
N PHE A 86 6.58 -12.07 -3.33
CA PHE A 86 6.45 -12.77 -2.06
C PHE A 86 5.00 -13.14 -1.80
N VAL A 87 4.79 -14.31 -1.18
CA VAL A 87 3.46 -14.80 -0.81
C VAL A 87 3.39 -14.91 0.70
N PHE A 88 2.39 -14.26 1.27
CA PHE A 88 2.06 -14.34 2.68
C PHE A 88 0.71 -15.03 2.86
N ASP A 89 0.54 -15.75 3.97
CA ASP A 89 -0.79 -16.16 4.41
C ASP A 89 -1.59 -14.96 4.93
N LYS A 90 -2.86 -15.18 5.30
CA LYS A 90 -3.73 -14.13 5.81
C LYS A 90 -3.33 -13.54 7.16
N ASN A 91 -2.43 -14.21 7.87
CA ASN A 91 -1.84 -13.71 9.11
C ASN A 91 -0.47 -13.03 8.85
N MET A 92 -0.17 -12.72 7.58
CA MET A 92 1.09 -12.13 7.15
C MET A 92 2.34 -12.96 7.48
N ASN A 93 2.19 -14.29 7.63
CA ASN A 93 3.35 -15.19 7.68
C ASN A 93 3.85 -15.48 6.26
N ILE A 94 5.15 -15.36 6.05
CA ILE A 94 5.78 -15.64 4.77
C ILE A 94 5.66 -17.12 4.39
N VAL A 95 5.10 -17.40 3.21
CA VAL A 95 4.90 -18.74 2.64
C VAL A 95 6.03 -19.08 1.66
N GLY A 96 6.47 -18.11 0.86
CA GLY A 96 7.53 -18.29 -0.12
C GLY A 96 7.71 -17.07 -1.02
N GLY A 97 8.65 -17.16 -1.95
CA GLY A 97 8.92 -16.08 -2.90
C GLY A 97 9.63 -16.53 -4.17
N LYS A 98 9.69 -15.64 -5.16
CA LYS A 98 10.41 -15.86 -6.42
C LYS A 98 10.83 -14.53 -7.04
N ASN A 99 11.84 -14.58 -7.92
CA ASN A 99 12.00 -13.53 -8.92
C ASN A 99 10.81 -13.58 -9.89
N LEU A 100 10.08 -12.48 -10.02
CA LEU A 100 8.84 -12.45 -10.79
C LEU A 100 9.13 -12.47 -12.29
N ILE A 101 9.97 -11.55 -12.78
CA ILE A 101 10.18 -11.36 -14.22
C ILE A 101 11.02 -12.52 -14.77
N GLN A 102 10.43 -13.30 -15.67
CA GLN A 102 11.09 -14.42 -16.35
C GLN A 102 11.34 -14.10 -17.82
N THR A 103 10.44 -13.32 -18.43
CA THR A 103 10.62 -12.81 -19.78
C THR A 103 10.40 -11.31 -19.81
N ALA A 104 11.11 -10.63 -20.70
CA ALA A 104 10.98 -9.20 -20.96
C ALA A 104 10.85 -9.00 -22.46
N THR A 105 9.88 -8.23 -22.91
CA THR A 105 9.68 -7.94 -24.34
C THR A 105 9.71 -6.44 -24.57
N ASP A 106 10.60 -6.00 -25.47
CA ASP A 106 10.65 -4.64 -25.98
C ASP A 106 10.56 -4.64 -27.51
N THR A 107 10.69 -3.45 -28.12
CA THR A 107 10.68 -3.27 -29.58
C THR A 107 11.79 -4.03 -30.34
N THR A 108 12.81 -4.53 -29.65
CA THR A 108 13.91 -5.32 -30.24
C THR A 108 13.71 -6.84 -30.13
N GLY A 109 12.77 -7.29 -29.30
CA GLY A 109 12.34 -8.67 -29.20
C GLY A 109 12.11 -9.13 -27.76
N THR A 110 12.05 -10.45 -27.58
CA THR A 110 11.84 -11.08 -26.27
C THR A 110 13.16 -11.61 -25.72
N PHE A 111 13.39 -11.33 -24.44
CA PHE A 111 14.52 -11.77 -23.64
C PHE A 111 14.01 -12.69 -22.54
N THR A 112 14.78 -13.74 -22.23
CA THR A 112 14.45 -14.69 -21.15
C THR A 112 15.59 -14.71 -20.15
N LEU A 113 15.26 -14.73 -18.86
CA LEU A 113 16.24 -14.82 -17.80
C LEU A 113 17.03 -16.13 -17.91
N ASP A 114 18.35 -16.02 -18.05
CA ASP A 114 19.27 -17.13 -17.85
C ASP A 114 19.98 -16.95 -16.51
N THR A 115 19.53 -17.67 -15.48
CA THR A 115 20.08 -17.60 -14.13
C THR A 115 21.54 -18.07 -14.02
N THR A 116 22.08 -18.72 -15.06
CA THR A 116 23.50 -19.12 -15.11
C THR A 116 24.39 -17.94 -15.44
N SER A 117 24.01 -17.14 -16.43
CA SER A 117 24.72 -15.91 -16.79
C SER A 117 24.24 -14.70 -16.00
N GLY A 118 23.06 -14.78 -15.39
CA GLY A 118 22.38 -13.71 -14.66
C GLY A 118 21.74 -12.63 -15.51
N ASN A 119 21.76 -12.77 -16.85
CA ASN A 119 21.24 -11.77 -17.77
C ASN A 119 19.92 -12.24 -18.40
N TYR A 120 19.09 -11.29 -18.87
CA TYR A 120 18.01 -11.61 -19.79
C TYR A 120 18.60 -11.66 -21.21
N VAL A 121 18.43 -12.80 -21.89
CA VAL A 121 19.08 -13.06 -23.19
C VAL A 121 18.02 -13.23 -24.27
N ASN A 122 18.20 -12.53 -25.39
CA ASN A 122 17.44 -12.77 -26.60
C ASN A 122 18.04 -13.97 -27.34
N ALA A 123 17.30 -15.07 -27.41
CA ALA A 123 17.78 -16.33 -28.00
C ALA A 123 18.13 -16.23 -29.50
N ALA A 124 17.52 -15.28 -30.23
CA ALA A 124 17.72 -15.13 -31.67
C ALA A 124 18.98 -14.31 -31.99
N THR A 125 19.29 -13.30 -31.18
CA THR A 125 20.37 -12.34 -31.45
C THR A 125 21.58 -12.49 -30.52
N GLY A 126 21.39 -13.12 -29.37
CA GLY A 126 22.38 -13.15 -28.27
C GLY A 126 22.52 -11.81 -27.53
N ALA A 127 21.67 -10.82 -27.83
CA ALA A 127 21.64 -9.55 -27.12
C ALA A 127 21.18 -9.75 -25.67
N THR A 128 21.69 -8.93 -24.76
CA THR A 128 21.31 -8.92 -23.35
C THR A 128 20.49 -7.68 -23.00
N LEU A 129 19.63 -7.83 -22.00
CA LEU A 129 18.87 -6.77 -21.35
C LEU A 129 19.04 -6.95 -19.83
N ASN A 130 19.37 -5.87 -19.13
CA ASN A 130 19.34 -5.80 -17.67
C ASN A 130 18.55 -4.56 -17.29
N PHE A 131 17.76 -4.67 -16.23
CA PHE A 131 16.98 -3.55 -15.72
C PHE A 131 17.83 -2.67 -14.82
N SER A 132 17.56 -1.36 -14.81
CA SER A 132 18.24 -0.39 -13.96
C SER A 132 17.23 0.31 -13.05
N ARG A 133 17.57 0.42 -11.75
CA ARG A 133 16.92 1.29 -10.76
C ARG A 133 15.39 1.25 -10.84
N PHE A 134 14.82 0.10 -10.48
CA PHE A 134 13.38 0.05 -10.20
C PHE A 134 13.14 0.75 -8.86
N CYS A 135 12.86 2.06 -8.90
CA CYS A 135 12.57 2.91 -7.75
C CYS A 135 11.15 2.57 -7.24
N SER A 136 10.17 3.45 -7.40
CA SER A 136 8.78 3.13 -7.05
C SER A 136 8.08 2.13 -7.99
N GLY A 137 6.87 1.72 -7.62
CA GLY A 137 6.04 0.76 -8.33
C GLY A 137 4.57 0.95 -8.03
N TYR A 138 3.73 0.44 -8.93
CA TYR A 138 2.27 0.53 -8.77
C TYR A 138 1.57 -0.74 -9.23
N LEU A 139 0.66 -1.26 -8.41
CA LEU A 139 -0.18 -2.41 -8.78
C LEU A 139 -1.58 -1.95 -9.21
N ALA A 140 -1.87 -2.08 -10.49
CA ALA A 140 -3.22 -2.05 -10.99
C ALA A 140 -3.90 -3.41 -10.73
N ALA A 141 -4.76 -3.49 -9.71
CA ALA A 141 -5.41 -4.74 -9.31
C ALA A 141 -6.39 -5.34 -10.35
N SER A 142 -6.89 -4.51 -11.28
CA SER A 142 -7.91 -4.89 -12.28
C SER A 142 -7.86 -3.99 -13.53
N GLY A 143 -8.63 -4.37 -14.55
CA GLY A 143 -8.81 -3.60 -15.77
C GLY A 143 -7.83 -3.91 -16.91
N PHE A 144 -7.02 -4.97 -16.75
CA PHE A 144 -6.02 -5.43 -17.71
C PHE A 144 -6.04 -6.95 -17.85
N VAL A 145 -5.52 -7.45 -18.98
CA VAL A 145 -5.53 -8.87 -19.32
C VAL A 145 -4.14 -9.43 -19.60
N ASP A 146 -3.98 -10.73 -19.37
CA ASP A 146 -2.82 -11.52 -19.79
C ASP A 146 -2.86 -11.81 -21.31
N ALA A 147 -1.83 -12.50 -21.81
CA ALA A 147 -1.75 -12.89 -23.22
C ALA A 147 -2.87 -13.85 -23.68
N ASN A 148 -3.60 -14.47 -22.75
CA ASN A 148 -4.73 -15.35 -23.02
C ASN A 148 -6.08 -14.63 -22.91
N GLY A 149 -6.08 -13.34 -22.56
CA GLY A 149 -7.30 -12.55 -22.36
C GLY A 149 -7.95 -12.71 -20.99
N ASN A 150 -7.28 -13.33 -20.02
CA ASN A 150 -7.78 -13.41 -18.64
C ASN A 150 -7.47 -12.11 -17.91
N GLU A 151 -8.42 -11.59 -17.12
CA GLU A 151 -8.15 -10.44 -16.25
C GLU A 151 -7.10 -10.80 -15.19
N VAL A 152 -6.07 -9.97 -15.11
CA VAL A 152 -4.95 -10.12 -14.16
C VAL A 152 -4.54 -8.76 -13.63
N PRO A 153 -4.01 -8.70 -12.40
CA PRO A 153 -3.37 -7.48 -11.94
C PRO A 153 -2.09 -7.22 -12.76
N ILE A 154 -1.79 -5.95 -13.03
CA ILE A 154 -0.53 -5.54 -13.67
C ILE A 154 0.27 -4.72 -12.69
N TYR A 155 1.51 -5.13 -12.46
CA TYR A 155 2.46 -4.39 -11.66
C TYR A 155 3.36 -3.56 -12.58
N PHE A 156 3.37 -2.25 -12.38
CA PHE A 156 4.20 -1.33 -13.15
C PHE A 156 5.54 -1.11 -12.42
N ALA A 157 6.63 -1.42 -13.11
CA ALA A 157 8.00 -1.28 -12.61
C ALA A 157 8.80 -0.38 -13.57
N PRO A 158 8.94 0.92 -13.28
CA PRO A 158 9.72 1.86 -14.07
C PRO A 158 11.21 1.85 -13.72
N GLU A 159 12.05 2.17 -14.71
CA GLU A 159 13.47 2.43 -14.51
C GLU A 159 13.72 3.93 -14.27
N GLU A 160 14.59 4.23 -13.32
CA GLU A 160 14.82 5.57 -12.77
C GLU A 160 16.29 5.94 -13.01
N THR A 161 16.62 6.29 -14.26
CA THR A 161 18.00 6.65 -14.65
C THR A 161 18.00 7.63 -15.83
N THR A 162 18.73 8.72 -15.71
CA THR A 162 18.98 9.70 -16.79
C THR A 162 20.45 10.15 -16.74
N ASN A 163 21.06 10.37 -17.90
CA ASN A 163 22.40 10.96 -17.98
C ASN A 163 22.30 12.49 -17.86
N ILE A 164 23.38 13.11 -17.40
CA ILE A 164 23.49 14.57 -17.25
C ILE A 164 23.21 15.35 -18.56
N ASP A 165 23.43 14.73 -19.73
CA ASP A 165 23.10 15.34 -21.03
C ASP A 165 21.62 15.24 -21.42
N GLY A 166 20.78 14.69 -20.52
CA GLY A 166 19.35 14.45 -20.69
C GLY A 166 19.03 13.23 -21.56
N SER A 167 20.02 12.43 -21.96
CA SER A 167 19.75 11.14 -22.60
C SER A 167 19.38 10.10 -21.56
N SER A 168 18.42 9.23 -21.89
CA SER A 168 17.97 8.15 -21.00
C SER A 168 17.63 6.90 -21.80
N LYS A 169 17.81 5.74 -21.17
CA LYS A 169 17.38 4.43 -21.69
C LYS A 169 16.22 3.84 -20.90
N SER A 170 15.80 4.54 -19.86
CA SER A 170 14.87 4.06 -18.86
C SER A 170 13.46 3.89 -19.41
N ARG A 171 12.84 2.77 -19.08
CA ARG A 171 11.52 2.39 -19.56
C ARG A 171 10.55 2.19 -18.40
N GLY A 172 9.26 2.35 -18.68
CA GLY A 172 8.22 1.72 -17.87
C GLY A 172 8.05 0.27 -18.28
N TRP A 173 7.81 -0.63 -17.32
CA TRP A 173 7.49 -2.03 -17.60
C TRP A 173 6.13 -2.40 -17.01
N ALA A 174 5.25 -3.00 -17.81
CA ALA A 174 4.04 -3.66 -17.34
C ALA A 174 4.34 -5.14 -17.08
N VAL A 175 4.30 -5.55 -15.81
CA VAL A 175 4.68 -6.90 -15.35
C VAL A 175 3.43 -7.68 -14.96
N THR A 176 3.20 -8.80 -15.63
CA THR A 176 2.11 -9.73 -15.32
C THR A 176 2.52 -10.74 -14.22
N PRO A 177 1.57 -11.32 -13.48
CA PRO A 177 1.88 -12.25 -12.37
C PRO A 177 2.49 -13.59 -12.81
N ASP A 178 2.33 -13.95 -14.08
CA ASP A 178 2.97 -15.11 -14.71
C ASP A 178 4.43 -14.82 -15.14
N GLY A 179 4.92 -13.60 -14.93
CA GLY A 179 6.33 -13.24 -15.06
C GLY A 179 6.74 -12.68 -16.41
N ASN A 180 5.79 -12.11 -17.17
CA ASN A 180 6.10 -11.43 -18.42
C ASN A 180 6.12 -9.91 -18.19
N ALA A 181 7.25 -9.27 -18.53
CA ALA A 181 7.38 -7.82 -18.54
C ALA A 181 7.27 -7.30 -19.98
N LEU A 182 6.40 -6.34 -20.21
CA LEU A 182 6.25 -5.63 -21.49
C LEU A 182 6.74 -4.19 -21.34
N ALA A 183 7.68 -3.79 -22.20
CA ALA A 183 8.14 -2.41 -22.24
C ALA A 183 7.05 -1.46 -22.73
N LEU A 184 6.87 -0.35 -21.99
CA LEU A 184 5.93 0.72 -22.33
C LEU A 184 6.65 1.79 -23.15
N ASP A 185 7.15 1.43 -24.32
CA ASP A 185 8.01 2.31 -25.13
C ASP A 185 7.33 3.64 -25.51
N GLY A 186 6.00 3.66 -25.64
CA GLY A 186 5.21 4.87 -25.90
C GLY A 186 5.20 5.90 -24.77
N LEU A 187 5.62 5.53 -23.54
CA LEU A 187 5.79 6.44 -22.41
C LEU A 187 7.10 7.24 -22.47
N GLY A 188 7.97 7.02 -23.46
CA GLY A 188 9.22 7.77 -23.61
C GLY A 188 10.38 7.27 -22.75
N ARG A 189 11.53 7.93 -22.90
CA ARG A 189 12.79 7.61 -22.19
C ARG A 189 13.23 8.80 -21.33
N TYR A 190 13.20 8.59 -20.02
CA TYR A 190 13.59 9.50 -18.94
C TYR A 190 13.57 8.71 -17.62
N ALA A 191 14.17 9.23 -16.56
CA ALA A 191 14.16 8.65 -15.22
C ALA A 191 12.74 8.68 -14.66
N LYS A 192 12.06 7.53 -14.69
CA LYS A 192 10.65 7.43 -14.27
C LYS A 192 10.65 7.00 -12.81
N GLU A 193 10.15 7.86 -11.94
CA GLU A 193 9.93 7.47 -10.57
C GLU A 193 8.83 6.41 -10.51
N GLN A 194 7.66 6.77 -11.02
CA GLN A 194 6.48 5.91 -10.99
C GLN A 194 5.81 5.83 -12.36
N VAL A 195 5.16 4.68 -12.63
CA VAL A 195 4.16 4.56 -13.70
C VAL A 195 2.83 4.18 -13.08
N TYR A 196 1.89 5.14 -13.07
CA TYR A 196 0.61 4.98 -12.39
C TYR A 196 -0.55 4.91 -13.38
N SER A 197 -1.47 3.95 -13.23
CA SER A 197 -2.65 3.87 -14.09
C SER A 197 -3.89 4.48 -13.44
N ALA A 198 -4.54 5.41 -14.12
CA ALA A 198 -5.79 6.02 -13.67
C ALA A 198 -6.96 5.01 -13.71
N SER A 199 -7.55 4.70 -12.56
CA SER A 199 -8.61 3.69 -12.46
C SER A 199 -9.89 4.08 -13.21
N GLN A 200 -10.22 5.37 -13.25
CA GLN A 200 -11.45 5.86 -13.87
C GLN A 200 -11.55 5.63 -15.38
N TYR A 201 -10.44 5.34 -16.07
CA TYR A 201 -10.41 5.10 -17.52
C TYR A 201 -10.07 3.67 -17.91
N ARG A 202 -10.12 2.68 -17.01
CA ARG A 202 -9.85 1.28 -17.37
C ARG A 202 -11.05 0.61 -18.04
N ALA A 203 -10.86 -0.61 -18.55
CA ALA A 203 -11.82 -1.39 -19.36
C ALA A 203 -13.27 -1.45 -18.83
N THR A 204 -13.48 -1.32 -17.51
CA THR A 204 -14.81 -1.26 -16.90
C THR A 204 -15.56 0.04 -17.20
N ASN A 205 -14.82 1.12 -17.44
CA ASN A 205 -15.29 2.50 -17.52
C ASN A 205 -14.98 3.18 -18.88
N SER A 206 -14.02 2.65 -19.65
CA SER A 206 -13.55 3.23 -20.91
C SER A 206 -12.85 2.20 -21.80
N ASP A 207 -12.66 2.52 -23.08
CA ASP A 207 -11.81 1.78 -24.04
C ASP A 207 -10.37 2.35 -24.09
N LYS A 208 -10.00 3.13 -23.07
CA LYS A 208 -8.70 3.79 -22.96
C LYS A 208 -7.82 3.10 -21.94
N THR A 209 -6.54 3.43 -22.03
CA THR A 209 -5.57 3.19 -20.96
C THR A 209 -4.86 4.51 -20.72
N VAL A 210 -4.95 5.03 -19.50
CA VAL A 210 -4.27 6.26 -19.09
C VAL A 210 -3.20 5.91 -18.07
N LEU A 211 -1.96 6.22 -18.43
CA LEU A 211 -0.78 6.02 -17.59
C LEU A 211 -0.10 7.35 -17.34
N PHE A 212 0.26 7.61 -16.09
CA PHE A 212 1.14 8.71 -15.73
C PHE A 212 2.59 8.23 -15.65
N GLY A 213 3.51 9.15 -15.88
CA GLY A 213 4.93 8.97 -15.61
C GLY A 213 5.50 10.25 -15.02
N LEU A 214 6.32 10.11 -13.98
CA LEU A 214 6.88 11.20 -13.19
C LEU A 214 8.39 11.20 -13.38
N GLU A 215 8.95 12.33 -13.80
CA GLU A 215 10.38 12.43 -14.07
C GLU A 215 11.15 12.91 -12.84
N ASP A 216 11.80 11.95 -12.17
CA ASP A 216 12.77 12.25 -11.13
C ASP A 216 14.15 12.51 -11.76
N PHE A 217 14.30 13.68 -12.38
CA PHE A 217 15.61 14.18 -12.76
C PHE A 217 15.63 15.71 -12.84
N GLY A 218 16.31 16.36 -11.89
CA GLY A 218 16.45 17.81 -11.87
C GLY A 218 15.10 18.55 -11.88
N ASP A 219 14.84 19.31 -12.94
CA ASP A 219 13.55 19.98 -13.22
C ASP A 219 12.80 19.13 -14.28
N GLY A 220 12.08 18.08 -13.87
CA GLY A 220 11.40 17.11 -14.75
C GLY A 220 9.92 17.42 -15.04
N GLU A 221 9.29 16.57 -15.84
CA GLU A 221 7.90 16.72 -16.26
C GLU A 221 6.95 15.64 -15.71
N LEU A 222 5.68 16.04 -15.54
CA LEU A 222 4.57 15.11 -15.35
C LEU A 222 3.99 14.71 -16.70
N TYR A 223 4.15 13.43 -17.06
CA TYR A 223 3.70 12.86 -18.32
C TYR A 223 2.37 12.12 -18.17
N MET A 224 1.58 12.11 -19.24
CA MET A 224 0.39 11.28 -19.38
C MET A 224 0.40 10.59 -20.75
N TYR A 225 0.34 9.27 -20.76
CA TYR A 225 0.11 8.47 -21.95
C TYR A 225 -1.37 8.08 -22.05
N VAL A 226 -1.94 8.23 -23.24
CA VAL A 226 -3.31 7.80 -23.54
C VAL A 226 -3.28 6.78 -24.69
N GLY A 227 -3.50 5.52 -24.34
CA GLY A 227 -3.62 4.40 -25.27
C GLY A 227 -5.06 3.97 -25.52
N ASN A 228 -5.29 3.24 -26.62
CA ASN A 228 -6.60 2.65 -26.94
C ASN A 228 -6.53 1.14 -26.78
N GLN A 229 -7.49 0.57 -26.04
CA GLN A 229 -7.66 -0.86 -25.94
C GLN A 229 -8.28 -1.38 -27.24
N THR A 230 -7.57 -2.28 -27.91
CA THR A 230 -8.01 -2.89 -29.18
C THR A 230 -7.79 -4.40 -29.14
N GLU A 231 -8.35 -5.14 -30.10
CA GLU A 231 -8.12 -6.60 -30.19
C GLU A 231 -6.63 -6.97 -30.30
N ALA A 232 -5.81 -6.12 -30.95
CA ALA A 232 -4.37 -6.34 -31.12
C ALA A 232 -3.51 -5.81 -29.95
N ASP A 233 -4.08 -4.92 -29.14
CA ASP A 233 -3.44 -4.28 -27.99
C ASP A 233 -4.50 -4.14 -26.88
N PRO A 234 -4.89 -5.25 -26.23
CA PRO A 234 -6.05 -5.27 -25.34
C PRO A 234 -5.85 -4.42 -24.09
N ASN A 235 -4.59 -4.18 -23.70
CA ASN A 235 -4.24 -3.30 -22.60
C ASN A 235 -3.93 -1.86 -23.07
N GLY A 236 -3.92 -1.58 -24.37
CA GLY A 236 -3.66 -0.26 -24.93
C GLY A 236 -2.26 0.28 -24.60
N PHE A 237 -1.24 -0.58 -24.47
CA PHE A 237 0.11 -0.17 -24.06
C PHE A 237 1.04 0.18 -25.24
N GLN A 238 0.70 -0.25 -26.44
CA GLN A 238 1.57 -0.16 -27.61
C GLN A 238 1.14 0.95 -28.57
N SER A 239 -0.15 1.34 -28.57
CA SER A 239 -0.72 2.29 -29.51
C SER A 239 -1.41 3.47 -28.81
N GLY A 240 -0.65 4.53 -28.55
CA GLY A 240 -1.14 5.71 -27.83
C GLY A 240 -0.31 6.97 -28.06
N GLN A 241 -0.75 8.05 -27.43
CA GLN A 241 -0.17 9.39 -27.53
C GLN A 241 0.36 9.81 -26.17
N LEU A 242 1.61 10.29 -26.13
CA LEU A 242 2.23 10.88 -24.95
C LEU A 242 1.91 12.37 -24.86
N TYR A 243 1.65 12.84 -23.65
CA TYR A 243 1.42 14.23 -23.30
C TYR A 243 2.28 14.61 -22.10
N ALA A 244 2.52 15.90 -21.91
CA ALA A 244 3.12 16.45 -20.70
C ALA A 244 2.26 17.61 -20.17
N LEU A 245 2.24 17.79 -18.85
CA LEU A 245 1.43 18.81 -18.20
C LEU A 245 1.96 20.22 -18.49
N LYS A 246 1.05 21.14 -18.81
CA LYS A 246 1.33 22.58 -18.89
C LYS A 246 0.36 23.36 -18.01
N VAL A 247 0.89 23.97 -16.95
CA VAL A 247 0.15 24.87 -16.07
C VAL A 247 0.13 26.28 -16.66
N THR A 248 -1.04 26.90 -16.71
CA THR A 248 -1.26 28.20 -17.35
C THR A 248 -0.42 29.28 -16.68
N GLY A 249 0.51 29.89 -17.42
CA GLY A 249 1.35 30.97 -16.91
C GLY A 249 2.59 30.53 -16.13
N HIS A 250 2.85 29.23 -16.02
CA HIS A 250 3.98 28.68 -15.29
C HIS A 250 4.83 27.77 -16.18
N ASP A 251 6.06 28.18 -16.49
CA ASP A 251 7.06 27.29 -17.10
C ASP A 251 7.76 26.43 -16.04
N TRP A 252 7.71 26.86 -14.77
CA TRP A 252 8.39 26.23 -13.65
C TRP A 252 7.48 26.12 -12.43
N GLU A 253 7.88 25.28 -11.48
CA GLU A 253 7.22 24.98 -10.20
C GLU A 253 7.08 26.20 -9.25
N THR A 254 6.22 27.14 -9.63
CA THR A 254 6.03 28.45 -8.98
C THR A 254 4.55 28.70 -8.63
N LEU A 255 3.78 27.63 -8.50
CA LEU A 255 2.36 27.68 -8.19
C LEU A 255 2.16 28.22 -6.76
N PRO A 256 1.14 29.06 -6.51
CA PRO A 256 0.75 29.43 -5.15
C PRO A 256 0.03 28.27 -4.44
N GLU A 257 0.27 28.13 -3.13
CA GLU A 257 -0.47 27.23 -2.25
C GLU A 257 -1.97 27.56 -2.19
N ASP A 258 -2.80 26.54 -1.94
CA ASP A 258 -4.24 26.61 -1.72
C ASP A 258 -5.05 27.27 -2.84
N ALA A 259 -4.50 27.22 -4.06
CA ALA A 259 -5.10 27.86 -5.21
C ALA A 259 -5.04 26.96 -6.44
N ALA A 260 -6.19 26.39 -6.79
CA ALA A 260 -6.34 25.64 -8.04
C ALA A 260 -5.99 26.49 -9.28
N GLN A 261 -5.12 25.95 -10.10
CA GLN A 261 -4.64 26.51 -11.36
C GLN A 261 -5.21 25.75 -12.55
N ALA A 262 -5.45 26.47 -13.64
CA ALA A 262 -5.83 25.87 -14.91
C ALA A 262 -4.61 25.26 -15.60
N ALA A 263 -4.75 24.05 -16.12
CA ALA A 263 -3.70 23.38 -16.87
C ALA A 263 -4.23 22.75 -18.17
N THR A 264 -3.31 22.35 -19.03
CA THR A 264 -3.57 21.68 -20.31
C THR A 264 -2.57 20.56 -20.54
N TRP A 265 -2.91 19.62 -21.41
CA TRP A 265 -2.00 18.58 -21.86
C TRP A 265 -1.34 18.96 -23.19
N THR A 266 -0.02 19.05 -23.21
CA THR A 266 0.76 19.29 -24.42
C THR A 266 1.09 17.96 -25.08
N ALA A 267 0.57 17.73 -26.29
CA ALA A 267 0.86 16.51 -27.05
C ALA A 267 2.32 16.49 -27.52
N ILE A 268 3.02 15.39 -27.24
CA ILE A 268 4.41 15.19 -27.62
C ILE A 268 4.48 14.54 -29.03
N PRO A 269 5.33 15.02 -29.94
CA PRO A 269 5.54 14.38 -31.24
C PRO A 269 5.93 12.90 -31.10
N GLN A 270 5.33 12.02 -31.90
CA GLN A 270 5.55 10.58 -31.79
C GLN A 270 7.01 10.17 -32.00
N ASP A 271 7.74 10.88 -32.86
CA ASP A 271 9.17 10.67 -33.10
C ASP A 271 10.03 11.09 -31.91
N ALA A 272 9.61 12.09 -31.14
CA ALA A 272 10.24 12.45 -29.87
C ALA A 272 9.93 11.43 -28.77
N ALA A 273 8.66 11.02 -28.65
CA ALA A 273 8.25 10.01 -27.66
C ALA A 273 8.90 8.64 -27.88
N LEU A 274 9.12 8.23 -29.12
CA LEU A 274 9.73 6.94 -29.46
C LEU A 274 11.25 7.01 -29.70
N ASP A 275 11.88 8.16 -29.44
CA ASP A 275 13.34 8.29 -29.58
C ASP A 275 14.04 7.36 -28.57
N PRO A 276 14.81 6.35 -29.04
CA PRO A 276 15.46 5.38 -28.16
C PRO A 276 16.56 6.00 -27.28
N THR A 277 16.97 7.25 -27.55
CA THR A 277 17.95 7.99 -26.72
C THR A 277 17.31 8.90 -25.68
N GLY A 278 16.01 9.19 -25.80
CA GLY A 278 15.29 10.16 -24.97
C GLY A 278 15.61 11.64 -25.26
N LEU A 279 16.61 11.94 -26.08
CA LEU A 279 17.10 13.31 -26.23
C LEU A 279 16.10 14.21 -26.96
N ALA A 280 15.38 13.68 -27.95
CA ALA A 280 14.34 14.42 -28.65
C ALA A 280 13.15 14.74 -27.73
N LEU A 281 12.77 13.81 -26.84
CA LEU A 281 11.76 14.03 -25.82
C LEU A 281 12.21 15.15 -24.87
N ASN A 282 13.38 14.98 -24.26
CA ASN A 282 13.98 15.95 -23.33
C ASN A 282 14.07 17.36 -23.95
N THR A 283 14.47 17.46 -25.22
CA THR A 283 14.54 18.76 -25.94
C THR A 283 13.16 19.38 -26.14
N PHE A 284 12.16 18.57 -26.49
CA PHE A 284 10.81 19.05 -26.75
C PHE A 284 10.16 19.60 -25.49
N VAL A 285 10.21 18.85 -24.39
CA VAL A 285 9.55 19.25 -23.13
C VAL A 285 10.21 20.50 -22.54
N ASN A 286 11.54 20.56 -22.53
CA ASN A 286 12.29 21.71 -22.04
C ASN A 286 12.30 22.95 -22.97
N THR A 287 11.56 22.92 -24.08
CA THR A 287 11.38 24.11 -24.92
C THR A 287 10.40 25.08 -24.23
N PRO A 288 10.80 26.35 -23.95
CA PRO A 288 9.97 27.28 -23.19
C PRO A 288 8.54 27.41 -23.73
N GLY A 289 7.56 27.28 -22.82
CA GLY A 289 6.14 27.35 -23.13
C GLY A 289 5.48 26.01 -23.49
N ASN A 290 6.25 24.94 -23.75
CA ASN A 290 5.67 23.63 -24.06
C ASN A 290 5.09 22.94 -22.81
N THR A 291 5.84 22.88 -21.71
CA THR A 291 5.47 22.16 -20.48
C THR A 291 5.69 23.04 -19.26
N THR A 292 5.33 22.51 -18.09
CA THR A 292 5.75 23.04 -16.79
C THR A 292 6.71 22.05 -16.17
N ASN A 293 7.90 22.52 -15.81
CA ASN A 293 8.87 21.72 -15.09
C ASN A 293 8.60 21.75 -13.59
N PHE A 294 8.56 20.57 -13.00
CA PHE A 294 8.47 20.30 -11.58
C PHE A 294 9.81 19.82 -11.09
N ARG A 295 10.06 19.95 -9.79
CA ARG A 295 11.36 19.59 -9.24
C ARG A 295 11.30 18.14 -8.85
N ARG A 296 12.10 17.27 -9.47
CA ARG A 296 12.26 15.87 -9.03
C ARG A 296 10.94 15.25 -8.60
N LEU A 297 10.08 15.03 -9.60
CA LEU A 297 8.75 14.50 -9.35
C LEU A 297 8.91 13.08 -8.83
N GLU A 298 8.34 12.84 -7.66
CA GLU A 298 8.41 11.54 -7.02
C GLU A 298 7.11 10.76 -7.27
N ASP A 299 6.57 10.11 -6.25
CA ASP A 299 5.38 9.28 -6.38
C ASP A 299 4.09 10.06 -6.60
N MET A 300 3.10 9.33 -7.14
CA MET A 300 1.71 9.72 -7.12
C MET A 300 0.78 8.61 -6.64
N HIS A 301 -0.40 9.00 -6.17
CA HIS A 301 -1.46 8.07 -5.81
C HIS A 301 -2.84 8.67 -6.11
N GLU A 302 -3.73 7.84 -6.65
CA GLU A 302 -5.13 8.22 -6.88
C GLU A 302 -5.89 8.21 -5.56
N ASP A 303 -6.73 9.21 -5.32
CA ASP A 303 -7.66 9.19 -4.19
C ASP A 303 -8.69 8.07 -4.40
N PRO A 304 -8.69 7.00 -3.57
CA PRO A 304 -9.61 5.88 -3.74
C PRO A 304 -11.08 6.28 -3.55
N ASN A 305 -11.34 7.39 -2.86
CA ASN A 305 -12.68 7.93 -2.66
C ASN A 305 -13.11 8.89 -3.77
N ASN A 306 -12.17 9.39 -4.58
CA ASN A 306 -12.43 10.34 -5.67
C ASN A 306 -11.62 9.98 -6.94
N PRO A 307 -11.96 8.89 -7.66
CA PRO A 307 -11.29 8.49 -8.88
C PRO A 307 -11.15 9.66 -9.88
N GLY A 308 -9.97 9.79 -10.49
CA GLY A 308 -9.59 10.93 -11.30
C GLY A 308 -8.92 12.09 -10.56
N THR A 309 -8.87 12.03 -9.22
CA THR A 309 -8.09 12.95 -8.38
C THR A 309 -6.85 12.22 -7.89
N PHE A 310 -5.69 12.85 -8.06
CA PHE A 310 -4.40 12.29 -7.71
C PHE A 310 -3.66 13.24 -6.80
N TYR A 311 -2.90 12.69 -5.88
CA TYR A 311 -1.90 13.40 -5.11
C TYR A 311 -0.53 12.96 -5.60
N PHE A 312 0.37 13.91 -5.79
CA PHE A 312 1.76 13.61 -6.17
C PHE A 312 2.68 14.57 -5.46
N VAL A 313 3.94 14.18 -5.32
CA VAL A 313 4.92 14.99 -4.59
C VAL A 313 6.13 15.33 -5.43
N THR A 314 6.82 16.37 -4.98
CA THR A 314 8.16 16.72 -5.43
C THR A 314 9.08 16.72 -4.23
N THR A 315 10.28 16.16 -4.38
CA THR A 315 11.26 16.14 -3.29
C THR A 315 12.02 17.48 -3.15
N GLY A 316 12.53 17.74 -1.94
CA GLY A 316 13.22 18.98 -1.60
C GLY A 316 14.64 19.06 -2.19
N ARG A 317 15.11 20.26 -2.58
CA ARG A 317 16.51 20.45 -3.05
C ARG A 317 17.09 21.83 -2.78
N THR A 318 18.42 21.91 -2.74
CA THR A 318 19.16 23.17 -2.56
C THR A 318 19.20 24.06 -3.80
N GLU A 319 18.88 23.54 -4.99
CA GLU A 319 19.09 24.28 -6.24
C GLU A 319 18.03 25.36 -6.49
N LYS A 320 18.25 26.22 -7.50
CA LYS A 320 17.31 27.29 -7.90
C LYS A 320 16.37 26.82 -9.02
N VAL A 321 15.12 27.28 -9.01
CA VAL A 321 14.15 27.02 -10.08
C VAL A 321 14.66 27.64 -11.38
N GLY A 322 14.62 26.89 -12.49
CA GLY A 322 14.93 27.40 -13.82
C GLY A 322 16.36 27.16 -14.30
N SER A 323 16.97 26.04 -13.92
CA SER A 323 18.27 25.60 -14.42
C SER A 323 18.17 24.16 -14.92
N LEU A 324 18.35 23.97 -16.24
CA LEU A 324 18.41 22.65 -16.89
C LEU A 324 19.67 21.84 -16.54
N THR A 325 20.56 22.39 -15.72
CA THR A 325 21.76 21.70 -15.24
C THR A 325 21.72 21.64 -13.73
N GLU A 326 21.93 20.44 -13.18
CA GLU A 326 22.28 20.22 -11.77
C GLU A 326 23.44 21.16 -11.40
N ARG A 327 23.11 22.22 -10.65
CA ARG A 327 24.10 23.04 -9.97
C ARG A 327 23.49 23.41 -8.64
N ALA A 328 24.14 22.93 -7.58
CA ALA A 328 23.92 23.38 -6.21
C ALA A 328 23.75 24.92 -6.17
N ALA A 329 22.63 25.40 -5.66
CA ALA A 329 22.50 26.81 -5.35
C ALA A 329 23.23 27.10 -4.04
N THR A 330 23.70 28.33 -3.88
CA THR A 330 24.25 28.77 -2.60
C THR A 330 23.14 28.87 -1.56
N PRO A 331 23.41 28.81 -0.25
CA PRO A 331 22.37 28.92 0.79
C PRO A 331 21.50 30.18 0.73
N ALA A 332 21.94 31.23 0.02
CA ALA A 332 21.18 32.46 -0.21
C ALA A 332 20.25 32.39 -1.45
N GLU A 333 20.34 31.32 -2.24
CA GLU A 333 19.62 31.09 -3.50
C GLU A 333 18.58 29.94 -3.40
N ALA A 334 18.48 29.27 -2.24
CA ALA A 334 17.54 28.17 -2.02
C ALA A 334 16.12 28.70 -1.76
N ASP A 335 15.19 28.41 -2.68
CA ASP A 335 13.79 28.87 -2.61
C ASP A 335 12.90 27.97 -1.74
N ASN A 336 13.22 26.67 -1.60
CA ASN A 336 12.48 25.73 -0.77
C ASN A 336 13.30 24.46 -0.45
N PRO A 337 13.76 24.27 0.81
CA PRO A 337 14.37 23.01 1.25
C PRO A 337 13.48 21.79 1.22
N TYR A 338 12.16 22.00 1.26
CA TYR A 338 11.21 20.95 1.56
C TYR A 338 10.51 20.48 0.29
N GLY A 339 9.94 19.28 0.32
CA GLY A 339 9.12 18.81 -0.79
C GLY A 339 7.80 19.59 -0.89
N LYS A 340 7.06 19.38 -1.99
CA LYS A 340 5.69 19.89 -2.15
C LYS A 340 4.71 18.76 -2.44
N LEU A 341 3.48 18.93 -1.95
CA LEU A 341 2.36 18.05 -2.22
C LEU A 341 1.38 18.75 -3.16
N TYR A 342 1.04 18.09 -4.26
CA TYR A 342 0.12 18.58 -5.26
C TYR A 342 -1.14 17.72 -5.31
N ARG A 343 -2.23 18.34 -5.77
CA ARG A 343 -3.47 17.67 -6.17
C ARG A 343 -3.74 17.92 -7.65
N LEU A 344 -3.91 16.87 -8.44
CA LEU A 344 -4.30 16.90 -9.84
C LEU A 344 -5.69 16.29 -10.00
N THR A 345 -6.63 16.99 -10.65
CA THR A 345 -7.96 16.45 -10.96
C THR A 345 -8.19 16.44 -12.47
N LEU A 346 -8.50 15.26 -12.99
CA LEU A 346 -8.78 15.03 -14.41
C LEU A 346 -10.25 15.25 -14.76
N ASN A 347 -10.52 15.43 -16.04
CA ASN A 347 -11.88 15.41 -16.54
C ASN A 347 -12.44 13.97 -16.50
N PRO A 348 -13.64 13.71 -15.95
CA PRO A 348 -14.11 12.34 -15.73
C PRO A 348 -14.35 11.51 -17.00
N THR A 349 -14.37 12.10 -18.19
CA THR A 349 -14.75 11.41 -19.44
C THR A 349 -13.74 11.52 -20.57
N ASP A 350 -12.97 12.60 -20.63
CA ASP A 350 -11.95 12.83 -21.65
C ASP A 350 -10.61 13.08 -20.95
N PRO A 351 -9.68 12.10 -20.92
CA PRO A 351 -8.40 12.29 -20.26
C PRO A 351 -7.56 13.43 -20.84
N THR A 352 -7.82 13.83 -22.09
CA THR A 352 -7.08 14.90 -22.77
C THR A 352 -7.69 16.29 -22.58
N ALA A 353 -8.87 16.37 -21.97
CA ALA A 353 -9.46 17.65 -21.59
C ALA A 353 -8.65 18.32 -20.47
N ALA A 354 -8.78 19.64 -20.36
CA ALA A 354 -8.04 20.45 -19.39
C ALA A 354 -8.22 19.94 -17.94
N PRO A 355 -7.13 19.55 -17.24
CA PRO A 355 -7.19 19.23 -15.82
C PRO A 355 -7.09 20.50 -14.96
N SER A 356 -7.35 20.33 -13.65
CA SER A 356 -6.98 21.32 -12.63
C SER A 356 -5.84 20.78 -11.77
N ILE A 357 -4.92 21.65 -11.37
CA ILE A 357 -3.81 21.33 -10.47
C ILE A 357 -3.76 22.34 -9.32
N GLU A 358 -3.44 21.89 -8.13
CA GLU A 358 -3.34 22.72 -6.93
C GLU A 358 -2.09 22.31 -6.15
N LEU A 359 -1.30 23.30 -5.71
CA LEU A 359 -0.29 23.09 -4.69
C LEU A 359 -1.01 23.06 -3.35
N VAL A 360 -1.07 21.88 -2.72
CA VAL A 360 -1.80 21.65 -1.46
C VAL A 360 -0.95 22.09 -0.28
N GLN A 361 0.35 21.77 -0.30
CA GLN A 361 1.20 22.00 0.85
C GLN A 361 2.66 22.13 0.41
N THR A 362 3.40 23.10 0.98
CA THR A 362 4.87 23.18 0.88
C THR A 362 5.50 22.87 2.23
N GLY A 363 6.16 21.72 2.35
CA GLY A 363 6.69 21.23 3.64
C GLY A 363 5.61 21.01 4.73
N GLY A 364 5.97 20.35 5.83
CA GLY A 364 5.06 20.09 6.96
C GLY A 364 5.03 21.21 8.03
N LEU A 365 4.21 21.05 9.07
CA LEU A 365 4.16 21.97 10.22
C LEU A 365 5.50 21.96 10.99
N GLY A 366 6.28 23.04 10.87
CA GLY A 366 7.35 23.40 11.82
C GLY A 366 8.78 22.92 11.55
N SER A 367 8.99 21.90 10.71
CA SER A 367 10.31 21.45 10.25
C SER A 367 10.10 20.52 9.05
N GLY A 368 10.17 21.08 7.84
CA GLY A 368 9.54 20.50 6.66
C GLY A 368 9.99 19.08 6.26
N VAL A 369 9.07 18.42 5.57
CA VAL A 369 9.15 17.03 5.12
C VAL A 369 9.71 17.03 3.69
N SER A 370 10.72 16.20 3.43
CA SER A 370 11.26 15.98 2.08
C SER A 370 10.50 14.81 1.46
N TYR A 371 9.39 15.08 0.78
CA TYR A 371 8.50 14.02 0.31
C TYR A 371 9.13 13.14 -0.77
N ASP A 372 8.85 11.84 -0.69
CA ASP A 372 9.20 10.80 -1.66
C ASP A 372 7.93 10.03 -2.06
N ASN A 373 7.63 8.97 -1.32
CA ASN A 373 6.47 8.15 -1.57
C ASN A 373 5.22 8.82 -1.04
N VAL A 374 4.13 8.65 -1.80
CA VAL A 374 2.81 9.09 -1.40
C VAL A 374 1.77 8.00 -1.62
N THR A 375 0.92 7.79 -0.61
CA THR A 375 -0.26 6.93 -0.72
C THR A 375 -1.47 7.64 -0.13
N VAL A 376 -2.63 7.49 -0.76
CA VAL A 376 -3.89 7.99 -0.20
C VAL A 376 -4.71 6.81 0.28
N ASP A 377 -4.99 6.77 1.58
CA ASP A 377 -5.78 5.68 2.17
C ASP A 377 -7.29 5.87 1.98
N THR A 378 -8.05 4.81 2.25
CA THR A 378 -9.51 4.84 2.16
C THR A 378 -10.19 5.74 3.19
N ASN A 379 -9.47 6.24 4.20
CA ASN A 379 -9.95 7.26 5.14
C ASN A 379 -9.70 8.69 4.64
N GLY A 380 -8.98 8.85 3.52
CA GLY A 380 -8.66 10.14 2.91
C GLY A 380 -7.46 10.83 3.52
N ASN A 381 -6.62 10.12 4.27
CA ASN A 381 -5.31 10.62 4.69
C ASN A 381 -4.30 10.42 3.55
N VAL A 382 -3.34 11.33 3.47
CA VAL A 382 -2.18 11.26 2.58
C VAL A 382 -0.98 10.83 3.40
N LEU A 383 -0.53 9.61 3.16
CA LEU A 383 0.65 9.01 3.73
C LEU A 383 1.87 9.50 2.94
N LEU A 384 2.89 9.95 3.65
CA LEU A 384 4.07 10.59 3.08
C LEU A 384 5.32 9.97 3.69
N GLN A 385 6.22 9.47 2.87
CA GLN A 385 7.55 9.02 3.29
C GLN A 385 8.60 10.06 2.90
N GLU A 386 9.67 10.13 3.67
CA GLU A 386 10.74 11.08 3.43
C GLU A 386 11.90 10.49 2.62
N ASP A 387 12.32 11.24 1.60
CA ASP A 387 13.53 11.04 0.78
C ASP A 387 14.73 11.76 1.42
N GLU A 388 15.87 11.07 1.44
CA GLU A 388 17.13 11.54 2.00
C GLU A 388 18.08 12.22 1.00
N THR A 389 17.61 12.59 -0.19
CA THR A 389 18.47 13.27 -1.17
C THR A 389 19.19 14.49 -0.62
N ALA A 390 20.27 14.90 -1.29
CA ALA A 390 21.34 15.75 -0.75
C ALA A 390 20.94 17.03 0.04
N PHE A 391 19.68 17.49 0.01
CA PHE A 391 19.18 18.48 0.97
C PHE A 391 18.24 17.94 2.06
N GLY A 392 17.42 16.92 1.78
CA GLY A 392 16.69 16.16 2.79
C GLY A 392 17.64 15.48 3.77
N GLY A 393 18.61 14.70 3.26
CA GLY A 393 19.60 14.00 4.08
C GLY A 393 20.47 14.94 4.93
N ASP A 394 20.93 16.07 4.38
CA ASP A 394 21.71 17.07 5.13
C ASP A 394 20.90 17.69 6.29
N VAL A 395 19.60 17.94 6.07
CA VAL A 395 18.68 18.45 7.11
C VAL A 395 18.43 17.39 8.17
N MET A 396 18.11 16.16 7.76
CA MET A 396 17.89 15.03 8.67
C MET A 396 19.15 14.71 9.50
N THR A 397 20.32 14.71 8.85
CA THR A 397 21.64 14.59 9.50
C THR A 397 21.82 15.68 10.57
N ALA A 398 21.51 16.94 10.22
CA ALA A 398 21.64 18.07 11.15
C ALA A 398 20.66 17.98 12.34
N GLU A 399 19.49 17.37 12.12
CA GLU A 399 18.50 17.06 13.15
C GLU A 399 18.85 15.80 13.97
N GLY A 400 19.80 14.98 13.49
CA GLY A 400 20.22 13.74 14.12
C GLY A 400 19.12 12.67 14.04
N ARG A 401 18.47 12.55 12.89
CA ARG A 401 17.45 11.54 12.58
C ARG A 401 17.60 11.04 11.15
N ASP A 402 16.93 9.94 10.85
CA ASP A 402 16.66 9.43 9.51
C ASP A 402 15.24 9.81 9.03
N GLY A 403 14.85 9.32 7.85
CA GLY A 403 13.52 9.49 7.26
C GLY A 403 12.37 9.01 8.16
N GLN A 404 11.22 9.69 8.04
CA GLN A 404 9.99 9.39 8.77
C GLN A 404 8.80 9.16 7.86
N ILE A 405 7.79 8.50 8.41
CA ILE A 405 6.48 8.30 7.79
C ILE A 405 5.49 9.24 8.46
N TRP A 406 4.75 9.98 7.65
CA TRP A 406 3.76 10.97 8.08
C TRP A 406 2.37 10.62 7.54
N SER A 407 1.34 11.01 8.28
CA SER A 407 -0.05 11.02 7.84
C SER A 407 -0.55 12.47 7.82
N TYR A 408 -0.96 12.94 6.65
CA TYR A 408 -1.58 14.24 6.45
C TYR A 408 -3.08 14.10 6.22
N ASN A 409 -3.87 14.63 7.14
CA ASN A 409 -5.32 14.72 6.97
C ASN A 409 -5.69 16.03 6.27
N ILE A 410 -6.17 15.91 5.04
CA ILE A 410 -6.50 17.03 4.17
C ILE A 410 -7.69 17.84 4.71
N ALA A 411 -8.64 17.19 5.38
CA ALA A 411 -9.87 17.83 5.83
C ALA A 411 -9.62 18.73 7.06
N THR A 412 -8.69 18.34 7.92
CA THR A 412 -8.34 19.07 9.14
C THR A 412 -7.08 19.91 9.00
N ASP A 413 -6.33 19.78 7.90
CA ASP A 413 -5.03 20.41 7.68
C ASP A 413 -4.06 20.07 8.83
N THR A 414 -3.93 18.76 9.12
CA THR A 414 -3.09 18.27 10.21
C THR A 414 -2.17 17.17 9.73
N ILE A 415 -0.88 17.28 10.07
CA ILE A 415 0.13 16.25 9.82
C ILE A 415 0.57 15.61 11.14
N LEU A 416 0.65 14.28 11.17
CA LEU A 416 1.05 13.50 12.34
C LEU A 416 2.12 12.48 11.94
N PRO A 417 3.16 12.25 12.75
CA PRO A 417 4.11 11.17 12.50
C PRO A 417 3.43 9.82 12.75
N ILE A 418 3.62 8.86 11.85
CA ILE A 418 3.23 7.45 12.02
C ILE A 418 4.40 6.66 12.61
N GLY A 419 5.60 6.85 12.06
CA GLY A 419 6.75 6.04 12.42
C GLY A 419 8.07 6.68 12.00
N ARG A 420 9.12 6.29 12.70
CA ARG A 420 10.50 6.69 12.40
C ARG A 420 11.45 5.52 12.54
N ILE A 421 12.57 5.59 11.83
CA ILE A 421 13.65 4.63 11.96
C ILE A 421 14.19 4.64 13.40
N ASN A 422 14.58 3.45 13.88
CA ASN A 422 15.16 3.28 15.21
C ASN A 422 16.61 2.87 15.08
N GLU A 423 17.49 3.85 15.20
CA GLU A 423 18.94 3.69 15.18
C GLU A 423 19.45 2.78 16.34
N GLU A 424 18.64 2.56 17.38
CA GLU A 424 18.96 1.72 18.54
C GLU A 424 18.33 0.32 18.48
N ALA A 425 17.66 -0.04 17.38
CA ALA A 425 17.03 -1.35 17.23
C ALA A 425 18.04 -2.51 17.31
N GLU A 426 17.61 -3.68 17.81
CA GLU A 426 18.45 -4.87 17.88
C GLU A 426 18.99 -5.23 16.48
N GLY A 427 20.32 -5.29 16.33
CA GLY A 427 21.00 -5.43 15.04
C GLY A 427 21.69 -4.16 14.55
N SER A 428 21.42 -2.99 15.15
CA SER A 428 22.02 -1.72 14.72
C SER A 428 23.54 -1.64 14.86
N GLN A 429 24.12 -2.48 15.72
CA GLN A 429 25.57 -2.69 15.84
C GLN A 429 26.26 -3.16 14.55
N TYR A 430 25.49 -3.73 13.61
CA TYR A 430 25.91 -4.17 12.27
C TYR A 430 25.68 -3.11 11.20
N ASN A 431 25.18 -1.93 11.59
CA ASN A 431 24.93 -0.81 10.70
C ASN A 431 26.07 0.21 10.85
N SER A 432 26.36 0.95 9.78
CA SER A 432 27.29 2.08 9.81
C SER A 432 26.70 3.42 9.30
N PRO A 433 25.37 3.67 9.29
CA PRO A 433 24.88 4.92 8.76
C PRO A 433 25.23 6.09 9.67
N ALA A 434 25.64 7.21 9.09
CA ALA A 434 25.36 8.50 9.71
C ALA A 434 23.84 8.73 9.67
N ALA A 435 23.30 9.52 10.60
CA ALA A 435 21.89 9.93 10.52
C ALA A 435 21.61 10.59 9.17
N GLY A 436 20.45 10.31 8.56
CA GLY A 436 20.07 10.75 7.22
C GLY A 436 20.62 9.86 6.10
N GLU A 437 20.87 8.57 6.39
CA GLU A 437 21.26 7.57 5.38
C GLU A 437 20.28 6.39 5.25
N TRP A 438 19.23 6.33 6.06
CA TRP A 438 18.22 5.28 5.97
C TRP A 438 16.83 5.86 5.68
N GLU A 439 16.18 5.32 4.67
CA GLU A 439 14.84 5.76 4.29
C GLU A 439 13.82 4.64 4.33
N SER A 440 12.55 5.02 4.23
CA SER A 440 11.45 4.09 4.09
C SER A 440 10.75 4.35 2.77
N SER A 441 10.37 3.29 2.05
CA SER A 441 9.70 3.41 0.76
C SER A 441 8.46 2.50 0.65
N GLY A 442 7.71 2.66 -0.44
CA GLY A 442 6.69 1.75 -0.93
C GLY A 442 5.48 1.61 -0.02
N ILE A 443 5.11 2.63 0.76
CA ILE A 443 3.97 2.54 1.67
C ILE A 443 2.67 2.29 0.92
N ILE A 444 1.93 1.27 1.33
CA ILE A 444 0.63 0.90 0.77
C ILE A 444 -0.36 0.56 1.89
N GLU A 445 -1.61 0.98 1.76
CA GLU A 445 -2.70 0.54 2.63
C GLU A 445 -2.96 -0.96 2.40
N PHE A 446 -3.18 -1.70 3.48
CA PHE A 446 -3.64 -3.08 3.40
C PHE A 446 -4.70 -3.36 4.47
N LEU A 447 -5.76 -4.08 4.10
CA LEU A 447 -6.87 -4.40 5.00
C LEU A 447 -6.55 -5.63 5.88
N GLY A 448 -5.29 -5.99 6.04
CA GLY A 448 -4.86 -7.20 6.72
C GLY A 448 -4.74 -7.06 8.24
N LEU A 449 -4.74 -8.21 8.93
CA LEU A 449 -4.80 -8.38 10.40
C LEU A 449 -6.04 -7.80 11.10
N GLY A 450 -6.87 -6.99 10.45
CA GLY A 450 -8.21 -6.60 10.88
C GLY A 450 -8.92 -5.80 9.80
N ALA A 451 -10.22 -5.53 9.93
CA ALA A 451 -10.95 -4.74 8.94
C ALA A 451 -10.60 -3.24 9.01
N ASN A 452 -9.49 -2.90 9.65
CA ASN A 452 -9.12 -1.55 10.07
C ASN A 452 -8.42 -0.86 8.90
N LYS A 453 -8.94 0.30 8.53
CA LYS A 453 -8.50 1.09 7.36
C LYS A 453 -7.24 1.93 7.64
N ASN A 454 -6.47 1.55 8.65
CA ASN A 454 -5.32 2.30 9.14
C ASN A 454 -4.05 1.46 9.12
N ASN A 455 -4.05 0.29 8.49
CA ASN A 455 -2.89 -0.61 8.45
C ASN A 455 -2.11 -0.40 7.15
N TYR A 456 -0.77 -0.34 7.26
CA TYR A 456 0.12 -0.07 6.13
C TYR A 456 1.24 -1.09 6.02
N LEU A 457 1.56 -1.53 4.80
CA LEU A 457 2.83 -2.18 4.50
C LEU A 457 3.78 -1.13 3.97
N PHE A 458 5.03 -1.19 4.38
CA PHE A 458 6.11 -0.36 3.86
C PHE A 458 7.42 -1.13 3.96
N ASN A 459 8.47 -0.61 3.37
CA ASN A 459 9.79 -1.17 3.53
C ASN A 459 10.79 -0.11 3.98
N VAL A 460 11.97 -0.58 4.37
CA VAL A 460 13.10 0.26 4.77
C VAL A 460 14.26 -0.08 3.86
N GLN A 461 14.87 0.95 3.29
CA GLN A 461 16.14 0.88 2.58
C GLN A 461 17.25 1.12 3.61
N ALA A 462 18.01 0.07 3.90
CA ALA A 462 19.10 0.16 4.86
C ALA A 462 20.43 0.23 4.11
N HIS A 463 20.80 1.45 3.71
CA HIS A 463 22.06 1.71 3.04
C HIS A 463 23.25 1.44 3.98
N THR A 464 24.45 1.30 3.39
CA THR A 464 25.75 1.31 4.11
C THR A 464 25.88 0.33 5.30
N LEU A 465 25.50 -0.95 5.09
CA LEU A 465 25.71 -2.01 6.08
C LEU A 465 27.20 -2.24 6.39
N LYS A 466 27.53 -2.45 7.68
CA LYS A 466 28.91 -2.62 8.17
C LYS A 466 29.48 -4.01 7.90
N ASP A 467 28.62 -5.02 7.79
CA ASP A 467 29.01 -6.41 7.57
C ASP A 467 28.02 -7.13 6.64
N GLU A 468 28.28 -7.05 5.34
CA GLU A 468 27.51 -7.74 4.29
C GLU A 468 27.57 -9.27 4.42
N THR A 469 28.52 -9.83 5.18
CA THR A 469 28.63 -11.29 5.36
C THR A 469 27.52 -11.88 6.23
N LEU A 470 26.77 -11.04 6.93
CA LEU A 470 25.63 -11.44 7.78
C LEU A 470 24.38 -11.83 6.99
N LEU A 471 24.31 -11.48 5.71
CA LEU A 471 23.09 -11.64 4.91
C LEU A 471 23.02 -12.97 4.15
N ASN A 472 23.96 -13.90 4.33
CA ASN A 472 24.03 -15.18 3.61
C ASN A 472 24.01 -15.01 2.08
N GLY A 473 25.16 -14.85 1.44
CA GLY A 473 25.25 -14.71 -0.03
C GLY A 473 25.53 -13.27 -0.47
N ARG A 474 25.61 -13.05 -1.78
CA ARG A 474 25.84 -11.73 -2.37
C ARG A 474 24.54 -10.95 -2.45
N HIS A 475 24.29 -10.16 -1.41
CA HIS A 475 23.20 -9.18 -1.33
C HIS A 475 23.73 -7.78 -1.60
N VAL A 476 22.81 -6.86 -1.83
CA VAL A 476 23.10 -5.47 -2.13
C VAL A 476 22.48 -4.66 -1.01
N GLU A 477 23.31 -4.22 -0.08
CA GLU A 477 22.85 -3.45 1.09
C GLU A 477 21.78 -4.19 1.92
N GLY A 478 21.09 -3.47 2.80
CA GLY A 478 20.10 -4.03 3.71
C GLY A 478 18.66 -3.73 3.32
N GLY A 479 17.76 -4.06 4.24
CA GLY A 479 16.36 -3.65 4.15
C GLY A 479 15.39 -4.64 4.80
N GLN A 480 14.18 -4.17 5.03
CA GLN A 480 13.12 -4.93 5.66
C GLN A 480 11.76 -4.56 5.08
N ILE A 481 10.84 -5.52 5.05
CA ILE A 481 9.41 -5.30 4.82
C ILE A 481 8.74 -5.32 6.18
N LEU A 482 7.93 -4.30 6.48
CA LEU A 482 7.24 -4.14 7.75
C LEU A 482 5.74 -3.90 7.53
N ALA A 483 4.96 -4.24 8.54
CA ALA A 483 3.58 -3.79 8.69
C ALA A 483 3.48 -2.80 9.85
N ALA A 484 2.82 -1.66 9.62
CA ALA A 484 2.29 -0.79 10.66
C ALA A 484 0.84 -1.19 10.95
N ILE A 485 0.57 -1.67 12.16
CA ILE A 485 -0.77 -2.08 12.61
C ILE A 485 -1.29 -1.05 13.59
N TRP A 486 -2.45 -0.48 13.31
CA TRP A 486 -3.10 0.49 14.18
C TRP A 486 -3.49 -0.17 15.52
N ARG A 487 -3.36 0.58 16.62
CA ARG A 487 -3.64 0.17 18.01
C ARG A 487 -4.73 1.03 18.68
N GLY A 488 -5.39 1.89 17.93
CA GLY A 488 -6.40 2.78 18.48
C GLY A 488 -7.81 2.28 18.19
N ASP A 489 -8.76 2.82 18.93
CA ASP A 489 -10.18 2.51 18.80
C ASP A 489 -10.69 2.65 17.35
N ASP A 490 -11.38 1.63 16.87
CA ASP A 490 -11.94 1.53 15.52
C ASP A 490 -13.47 1.41 15.53
N VAL A 491 -14.11 1.82 14.42
CA VAL A 491 -15.54 1.55 14.16
C VAL A 491 -15.67 0.75 12.87
N LEU A 492 -16.00 -0.52 13.00
CA LEU A 492 -15.97 -1.50 11.91
C LEU A 492 -17.37 -2.01 11.59
N THR A 493 -17.65 -2.26 10.31
CA THR A 493 -18.93 -2.84 9.88
C THR A 493 -18.73 -4.03 8.95
N GLY A 494 -19.18 -5.22 9.36
CA GLY A 494 -19.15 -6.44 8.56
C GLY A 494 -20.49 -6.71 7.87
N SER A 495 -20.48 -7.17 6.62
CA SER A 495 -21.70 -7.55 5.90
C SER A 495 -21.48 -8.77 4.99
N GLY A 496 -22.54 -9.49 4.65
CA GLY A 496 -22.44 -10.57 3.66
C GLY A 496 -21.73 -11.84 4.14
N GLY A 497 -21.61 -12.05 5.46
CA GLY A 497 -20.98 -13.25 6.04
C GLY A 497 -19.47 -13.11 6.22
N GLN A 498 -19.02 -11.92 6.62
CA GLN A 498 -17.61 -11.58 6.81
C GLN A 498 -17.11 -11.92 8.21
N ALA A 499 -15.80 -12.16 8.32
CA ALA A 499 -15.09 -12.08 9.59
C ALA A 499 -14.53 -10.65 9.75
N VAL A 500 -14.77 -10.03 10.90
CA VAL A 500 -14.33 -8.68 11.27
C VAL A 500 -13.53 -8.78 12.56
N PHE A 501 -12.38 -8.11 12.63
CA PHE A 501 -11.47 -8.15 13.78
C PHE A 501 -11.16 -6.72 14.22
N GLY A 502 -11.39 -6.39 15.50
CA GLY A 502 -11.05 -5.11 16.13
C GLY A 502 -9.55 -4.98 16.41
N ASN A 503 -8.99 -6.02 17.03
CA ASN A 503 -7.59 -6.17 17.43
C ASN A 503 -7.19 -5.49 18.73
N GLN A 504 -6.81 -4.23 18.72
CA GLN A 504 -6.33 -3.51 19.90
C GLN A 504 -6.87 -2.10 19.85
N GLY A 505 -7.52 -1.69 20.94
CA GLY A 505 -8.31 -0.46 21.02
C GLY A 505 -9.68 -0.78 21.61
N ASP A 506 -10.39 0.23 22.11
CA ASP A 506 -11.78 0.04 22.55
C ASP A 506 -12.69 0.11 21.31
N ASP A 507 -12.90 -1.01 20.60
CA ASP A 507 -13.47 -1.01 19.24
C ASP A 507 -15.01 -1.17 19.20
N GLU A 508 -15.66 -0.55 18.22
CA GLU A 508 -17.09 -0.75 17.91
C GLU A 508 -17.27 -1.57 16.62
N LEU A 509 -17.69 -2.83 16.75
CA LEU A 509 -17.90 -3.75 15.62
C LEU A 509 -19.40 -3.96 15.36
N ILE A 510 -19.87 -3.73 14.14
CA ILE A 510 -21.29 -3.77 13.79
C ILE A 510 -21.55 -4.76 12.64
N SER A 511 -22.53 -5.65 12.83
CA SER A 511 -23.12 -6.47 11.76
C SER A 511 -24.04 -5.61 10.90
N GLY A 512 -23.60 -5.27 9.68
CA GLY A 512 -24.22 -4.31 8.75
C GLY A 512 -25.36 -4.84 7.87
N GLY A 513 -25.96 -6.00 8.18
CA GLY A 513 -27.13 -6.49 7.44
C GLY A 513 -27.18 -8.00 7.23
N THR A 514 -27.46 -8.44 6.00
CA THR A 514 -27.68 -9.86 5.69
C THR A 514 -26.40 -10.68 5.74
N GLY A 515 -26.51 -11.93 6.18
CA GLY A 515 -25.39 -12.88 6.28
C GLY A 515 -25.13 -13.26 7.73
N SER A 516 -24.38 -14.33 7.94
CA SER A 516 -23.88 -14.74 9.27
C SER A 516 -22.46 -14.24 9.41
N ASN A 517 -22.27 -13.08 10.03
CA ASN A 517 -20.96 -12.49 10.25
C ASN A 517 -20.31 -13.08 11.52
N VAL A 518 -18.98 -12.96 11.60
CA VAL A 518 -18.20 -13.29 12.79
C VAL A 518 -17.43 -12.04 13.20
N LEU A 519 -17.67 -11.54 14.42
CA LEU A 519 -17.03 -10.36 14.98
C LEU A 519 -16.09 -10.80 16.11
N TYR A 520 -14.82 -10.40 16.02
CA TYR A 520 -13.79 -10.62 17.03
C TYR A 520 -13.41 -9.24 17.59
N GLY A 521 -13.64 -8.99 18.88
CA GLY A 521 -13.24 -7.74 19.55
C GLY A 521 -11.73 -7.62 19.57
N GLY A 522 -11.08 -8.47 20.36
CA GLY A 522 -9.63 -8.61 20.35
C GLY A 522 -9.04 -8.34 21.72
N LYS A 523 -8.48 -7.15 21.91
CA LYS A 523 -7.89 -6.68 23.16
C LYS A 523 -8.52 -5.35 23.51
N ASP A 524 -8.60 -5.11 24.82
CA ASP A 524 -9.15 -3.88 25.40
C ASP A 524 -10.70 -3.93 25.32
N ASP A 525 -11.41 -2.87 25.72
CA ASP A 525 -12.83 -3.00 26.07
C ASP A 525 -13.73 -2.76 24.83
N ASP A 526 -14.21 -3.83 24.19
CA ASP A 526 -14.89 -3.76 22.90
C ASP A 526 -16.43 -3.71 22.97
N THR A 527 -17.07 -3.16 21.94
CA THR A 527 -18.53 -3.20 21.74
C THR A 527 -18.89 -3.90 20.42
N LEU A 528 -19.49 -5.09 20.51
CA LEU A 528 -19.86 -5.91 19.35
C LEU A 528 -21.38 -5.95 19.17
N THR A 529 -21.90 -5.57 18.01
CA THR A 529 -23.34 -5.57 17.70
C THR A 529 -23.69 -6.57 16.59
N GLY A 530 -24.38 -7.64 16.96
CA GLY A 530 -24.94 -8.64 16.05
C GLY A 530 -26.40 -8.36 15.68
N LEU A 531 -26.83 -8.81 14.52
CA LEU A 531 -28.21 -8.72 14.06
C LEU A 531 -28.90 -10.08 14.06
N VAL A 532 -28.43 -11.03 13.25
CA VAL A 532 -29.10 -12.31 13.03
C VAL A 532 -28.13 -13.39 12.58
N ASN A 533 -28.14 -14.54 13.26
CA ASN A 533 -27.23 -15.65 12.99
C ASN A 533 -25.74 -15.26 13.00
N ASP A 534 -25.35 -14.26 13.78
CA ASP A 534 -23.98 -13.79 13.91
C ASP A 534 -23.24 -14.51 15.05
N VAL A 535 -21.91 -14.53 14.98
CA VAL A 535 -21.02 -14.97 16.05
C VAL A 535 -20.25 -13.76 16.57
N LEU A 536 -20.35 -13.47 17.86
CA LEU A 536 -19.68 -12.35 18.53
C LEU A 536 -18.72 -12.94 19.56
N LEU A 537 -17.45 -12.56 19.48
CA LEU A 537 -16.36 -13.02 20.34
C LEU A 537 -15.65 -11.78 20.88
N GLY A 538 -15.84 -11.44 22.16
CA GLY A 538 -15.20 -10.27 22.79
C GLY A 538 -13.68 -10.44 22.90
N GLU A 539 -13.25 -11.63 23.32
CA GLU A 539 -11.86 -12.06 23.51
C GLU A 539 -11.22 -11.55 24.80
N LYS A 540 -10.52 -10.40 24.82
CA LYS A 540 -9.84 -9.92 26.04
C LYS A 540 -10.24 -8.48 26.34
N GLY A 541 -10.83 -8.25 27.50
CA GLY A 541 -11.29 -6.93 27.91
C GLY A 541 -12.64 -7.05 28.60
N ASP A 542 -13.16 -5.95 29.13
CA ASP A 542 -14.51 -5.91 29.68
C ASP A 542 -15.50 -5.57 28.53
N ASP A 543 -15.97 -6.59 27.80
CA ASP A 543 -16.65 -6.39 26.51
C ASP A 543 -18.17 -6.21 26.62
N VAL A 544 -18.77 -5.52 25.65
CA VAL A 544 -20.22 -5.34 25.49
C VAL A 544 -20.71 -6.02 24.22
N LEU A 545 -21.35 -7.19 24.36
CA LEU A 545 -21.87 -7.96 23.23
C LEU A 545 -23.38 -7.78 23.09
N ILE A 546 -23.82 -7.07 22.04
CA ILE A 546 -25.21 -6.71 21.76
C ILE A 546 -25.82 -7.66 20.73
N ALA A 547 -26.76 -8.48 21.19
CA ALA A 547 -27.55 -9.37 20.34
C ALA A 547 -28.86 -8.70 19.91
N GLY A 548 -28.96 -8.37 18.62
CA GLY A 548 -30.15 -7.78 18.02
C GLY A 548 -31.34 -8.74 17.91
N SER A 549 -32.55 -8.17 17.70
CA SER A 549 -33.82 -8.89 17.68
C SER A 549 -34.00 -9.93 16.56
N GLY A 550 -33.04 -10.03 15.62
CA GLY A 550 -33.08 -11.03 14.55
C GLY A 550 -32.95 -12.46 15.07
N GLY A 551 -32.28 -12.65 16.21
CA GLY A 551 -32.19 -13.95 16.89
C GLY A 551 -31.05 -14.85 16.39
N ASN A 552 -30.86 -15.97 17.11
CA ASN A 552 -29.87 -17.01 16.80
C ASN A 552 -28.40 -16.55 16.72
N ASN A 553 -28.06 -15.46 17.41
CA ASN A 553 -26.67 -15.07 17.59
C ASN A 553 -25.98 -15.97 18.63
N THR A 554 -24.70 -16.25 18.44
CA THR A 554 -23.82 -16.91 19.43
C THR A 554 -22.84 -15.88 19.96
N LEU A 555 -22.79 -15.70 21.27
CA LEU A 555 -21.98 -14.72 21.96
C LEU A 555 -21.00 -15.46 22.88
N ALA A 556 -19.73 -15.07 22.86
CA ALA A 556 -18.72 -15.48 23.82
C ALA A 556 -17.99 -14.22 24.30
N GLY A 557 -18.00 -13.96 25.60
CA GLY A 557 -17.37 -12.77 26.18
C GLY A 557 -15.86 -12.91 26.11
N GLY A 558 -15.29 -13.78 26.94
CA GLY A 558 -13.89 -14.15 26.89
C GLY A 558 -13.21 -13.93 28.24
N GLU A 559 -12.02 -13.35 28.21
CA GLU A 559 -11.32 -12.91 29.43
C GLU A 559 -11.81 -11.51 29.82
N GLY A 560 -12.55 -11.38 30.92
CA GLY A 560 -12.91 -10.07 31.45
C GLY A 560 -14.25 -10.07 32.17
N GLY A 561 -14.77 -8.87 32.44
CA GLY A 561 -16.06 -8.60 33.06
C GLY A 561 -17.13 -8.26 32.05
N ASP A 562 -17.56 -9.24 31.26
CA ASP A 562 -18.39 -9.00 30.08
C ASP A 562 -19.88 -8.68 30.36
N ARG A 563 -20.48 -7.97 29.40
CA ARG A 563 -21.88 -7.57 29.41
C ARG A 563 -22.60 -7.98 28.13
N PHE A 564 -23.49 -8.96 28.25
CA PHE A 564 -24.33 -9.47 27.16
C PHE A 564 -25.66 -8.73 27.09
N VAL A 565 -25.88 -7.94 26.05
CA VAL A 565 -27.10 -7.17 25.83
C VAL A 565 -28.05 -7.93 24.91
N ILE A 566 -29.25 -8.25 25.41
CA ILE A 566 -30.35 -8.78 24.59
C ILE A 566 -31.26 -7.62 24.19
N ALA A 567 -31.18 -7.20 22.92
CA ALA A 567 -31.88 -6.03 22.39
C ALA A 567 -33.19 -6.42 21.69
N GLY A 568 -34.31 -6.23 22.41
CA GLY A 568 -35.65 -6.59 21.93
C GLY A 568 -36.00 -8.07 22.04
N LEU A 569 -37.18 -8.45 21.55
CA LEU A 569 -37.63 -9.86 21.54
C LEU A 569 -37.02 -10.58 20.33
N PRO A 570 -36.22 -11.65 20.53
CA PRO A 570 -35.61 -12.35 19.42
C PRO A 570 -36.58 -13.31 18.74
N ALA A 571 -36.45 -13.48 17.42
CA ALA A 571 -37.21 -14.47 16.67
C ALA A 571 -36.84 -15.92 17.06
N THR A 572 -35.58 -16.12 17.44
CA THR A 572 -34.97 -17.37 17.86
C THR A 572 -34.00 -17.08 19.01
N PRO A 573 -33.96 -17.90 20.07
CA PRO A 573 -33.14 -17.60 21.24
C PRO A 573 -31.66 -17.47 20.87
N HIS A 574 -30.99 -16.51 21.49
CA HIS A 574 -29.54 -16.38 21.41
C HIS A 574 -28.85 -17.47 22.24
N VAL A 575 -27.55 -17.62 22.01
CA VAL A 575 -26.69 -18.50 22.80
C VAL A 575 -25.57 -17.66 23.39
N ILE A 576 -25.37 -17.75 24.70
CA ILE A 576 -24.13 -17.31 25.35
C ILE A 576 -23.33 -18.56 25.68
N ALA A 577 -22.10 -18.62 25.18
CA ALA A 577 -21.29 -19.84 25.12
C ALA A 577 -20.48 -20.09 26.41
N ASP A 578 -20.11 -19.03 27.14
CA ASP A 578 -19.08 -19.05 28.17
C ASP A 578 -19.42 -18.27 29.44
N PHE A 579 -20.67 -17.82 29.61
CA PHE A 579 -21.09 -16.97 30.73
C PHE A 579 -20.50 -17.37 32.09
N GLU A 580 -19.73 -16.47 32.70
CA GLU A 580 -19.06 -16.65 33.97
C GLU A 580 -19.74 -15.88 35.13
N SER A 581 -19.37 -16.23 36.36
CA SER A 581 -19.90 -15.58 37.56
C SER A 581 -19.26 -14.21 37.75
N GLY A 582 -20.02 -13.15 37.49
CA GLY A 582 -19.56 -11.75 37.65
C GLY A 582 -20.01 -10.88 36.48
N GLU A 583 -20.24 -11.52 35.34
CA GLU A 583 -20.77 -10.94 34.12
C GLU A 583 -22.26 -10.63 34.21
N ILE A 584 -22.74 -9.81 33.27
CA ILE A 584 -24.09 -9.27 33.26
C ILE A 584 -24.83 -9.64 31.98
N ILE A 585 -26.08 -10.08 32.14
CA ILE A 585 -27.05 -10.16 31.03
C ILE A 585 -28.01 -8.97 31.13
N ALA A 586 -27.91 -8.03 30.21
CA ALA A 586 -28.74 -6.84 30.16
C ALA A 586 -29.90 -7.00 29.16
N PHE A 587 -31.14 -6.82 29.61
CA PHE A 587 -32.30 -6.79 28.73
C PHE A 587 -32.65 -5.34 28.39
N GLN A 588 -32.49 -4.96 27.13
CA GLN A 588 -32.77 -3.61 26.63
C GLN A 588 -33.96 -3.61 25.69
N GLY A 589 -35.04 -2.91 26.07
CA GLY A 589 -36.23 -2.79 25.22
C GLY A 589 -36.98 -4.10 24.96
N VAL A 590 -36.82 -5.10 25.83
CA VAL A 590 -37.47 -6.42 25.70
C VAL A 590 -38.89 -6.36 26.28
N SER A 591 -39.90 -6.35 25.41
CA SER A 591 -41.31 -6.30 25.83
C SER A 591 -41.66 -7.47 26.76
N GLY A 592 -42.21 -7.15 27.94
CA GLY A 592 -42.56 -8.14 28.96
C GLY A 592 -41.43 -8.46 29.94
N VAL A 593 -40.27 -7.82 29.83
CA VAL A 593 -39.14 -7.97 30.75
C VAL A 593 -38.88 -6.63 31.45
N ALA A 594 -39.34 -6.49 32.68
CA ALA A 594 -39.21 -5.24 33.46
C ALA A 594 -38.27 -5.37 34.67
N ASP A 595 -38.14 -6.59 35.20
CA ASP A 595 -37.33 -6.92 36.37
C ASP A 595 -37.03 -8.43 36.39
N PHE A 596 -36.29 -8.88 37.40
CA PHE A 596 -35.94 -10.30 37.55
C PHE A 596 -37.16 -11.23 37.68
N ALA A 597 -38.28 -10.75 38.24
CA ALA A 597 -39.48 -11.57 38.42
C ALA A 597 -40.23 -11.81 37.10
N SER A 598 -39.91 -11.05 36.06
CA SER A 598 -40.46 -11.24 34.71
C SER A 598 -39.81 -12.39 33.92
N LEU A 599 -38.71 -12.95 34.42
CA LEU A 599 -37.96 -14.03 33.77
C LEU A 599 -38.42 -15.41 34.22
N SER A 600 -38.47 -16.35 33.27
CA SER A 600 -38.56 -17.79 33.51
C SER A 600 -37.21 -18.42 33.22
N ILE A 601 -36.51 -18.88 34.26
CA ILE A 601 -35.20 -19.51 34.16
C ILE A 601 -35.36 -21.01 34.43
N THR A 602 -35.03 -21.85 33.45
CA THR A 602 -35.22 -23.30 33.53
C THR A 602 -33.94 -24.04 33.15
N GLN A 603 -33.69 -25.18 33.77
CA GLN A 603 -32.56 -26.05 33.40
C GLN A 603 -32.95 -26.91 32.19
N SER A 604 -32.09 -26.94 31.18
CA SER A 604 -32.22 -27.79 29.99
C SER A 604 -30.92 -28.56 29.75
N GLY A 605 -30.85 -29.79 30.27
CA GLY A 605 -29.61 -30.56 30.21
C GLY A 605 -28.50 -29.87 31.02
N ALA A 606 -27.36 -29.59 30.40
CA ALA A 606 -26.26 -28.85 31.01
C ALA A 606 -26.48 -27.32 31.03
N ASP A 607 -27.46 -26.81 30.28
CA ASP A 607 -27.63 -25.39 29.99
C ASP A 607 -28.76 -24.75 30.79
N ALA A 608 -28.68 -23.44 31.02
CA ALA A 608 -29.79 -22.64 31.52
C ALA A 608 -30.54 -21.98 30.36
N LEU A 609 -31.88 -22.02 30.37
CA LEU A 609 -32.73 -21.37 29.39
C LEU A 609 -33.52 -20.24 30.06
N ILE A 610 -33.36 -19.02 29.55
CA ILE A 610 -34.05 -17.82 30.03
C ILE A 610 -35.13 -17.43 29.03
N ALA A 611 -36.33 -17.21 29.53
CA ALA A 611 -37.52 -16.90 28.72
C ALA A 611 -38.37 -15.80 29.37
N THR A 612 -39.20 -15.14 28.57
CA THR A 612 -40.32 -14.30 29.04
C THR A 612 -41.61 -14.76 28.37
N GLY A 613 -42.64 -15.01 29.18
CA GLY A 613 -43.87 -15.64 28.69
C GLY A 613 -43.60 -16.96 27.96
N SER A 614 -43.93 -17.01 26.67
CA SER A 614 -43.68 -18.17 25.79
C SER A 614 -42.45 -18.02 24.90
N THR A 615 -41.71 -16.92 25.03
CA THR A 615 -40.58 -16.59 24.15
C THR A 615 -39.28 -16.89 24.87
N ASN A 616 -38.46 -17.77 24.30
CA ASN A 616 -37.10 -18.02 24.75
C ASN A 616 -36.20 -16.87 24.31
N LEU A 617 -35.48 -16.26 25.25
CA LEU A 617 -34.62 -15.11 25.00
C LEU A 617 -33.19 -15.55 24.71
N VAL A 618 -32.62 -16.33 25.64
CA VAL A 618 -31.22 -16.73 25.59
C VAL A 618 -31.01 -18.07 26.28
N ARG A 619 -30.09 -18.87 25.75
CA ARG A 619 -29.59 -20.12 26.34
C ARG A 619 -28.14 -19.89 26.77
N LEU A 620 -27.83 -20.21 28.03
CA LEU A 620 -26.48 -20.16 28.58
C LEU A 620 -25.88 -21.56 28.61
N THR A 621 -24.82 -21.78 27.84
CA THR A 621 -24.21 -23.11 27.67
C THR A 621 -23.47 -23.50 28.94
N GLY A 622 -23.71 -24.71 29.46
CA GLY A 622 -23.00 -25.25 30.63
C GLY A 622 -23.32 -24.57 31.98
N VAL A 623 -24.17 -23.55 32.00
CA VAL A 623 -24.55 -22.82 33.22
C VAL A 623 -25.69 -23.53 33.95
N GLN A 624 -25.57 -23.62 35.28
CA GLN A 624 -26.65 -24.13 36.13
C GLN A 624 -27.67 -23.02 36.43
N ALA A 625 -28.94 -23.22 36.06
CA ALA A 625 -30.00 -22.22 36.26
C ALA A 625 -30.12 -21.73 37.72
N ALA A 626 -29.79 -22.58 38.70
CA ALA A 626 -29.86 -22.25 40.12
C ALA A 626 -28.76 -21.28 40.61
N THR A 627 -27.70 -21.04 39.82
CA THR A 627 -26.63 -20.09 40.18
C THR A 627 -26.93 -18.66 39.73
N LEU A 628 -27.92 -18.47 38.86
CA LEU A 628 -28.33 -17.16 38.38
C LEU A 628 -29.17 -16.45 39.44
N THR A 629 -28.80 -15.20 39.76
CA THR A 629 -29.50 -14.37 40.74
C THR A 629 -29.92 -13.05 40.10
N SER A 630 -30.69 -12.22 40.80
CA SER A 630 -31.00 -10.88 40.30
C SER A 630 -29.76 -10.02 40.04
N GLY A 631 -28.61 -10.34 40.64
CA GLY A 631 -27.34 -9.66 40.37
C GLY A 631 -26.69 -10.03 39.05
N SER A 632 -27.16 -11.09 38.37
CA SER A 632 -26.70 -11.49 37.04
C SER A 632 -27.40 -10.71 35.90
N PHE A 633 -28.34 -9.82 36.24
CA PHE A 633 -29.24 -9.21 35.25
C PHE A 633 -29.40 -7.70 35.42
N GLU A 634 -29.46 -7.01 34.29
CA GLU A 634 -29.86 -5.60 34.19
C GLU A 634 -31.13 -5.46 33.34
N PHE A 635 -31.94 -4.45 33.64
CA PHE A 635 -33.24 -4.21 33.01
C PHE A 635 -33.40 -2.74 32.66
N SER A 636 -33.68 -2.43 31.39
CA SER A 636 -33.88 -1.06 30.91
C SER A 636 -34.87 -0.94 29.77
#